data_AF-A0A8H4FR74-F1
#
_entry.id   AF-A0A8H4FR74-F1
#
_cell.length_a   1.000
_cell.length_b   1.000
_cell.length_c   1.000
_cell.angle_alpha   90.00
_cell.angle_beta   90.00
_cell.angle_gamma   90.00
#
_symmetry.space_group_name_H-M   'P 1'
#
loop_
_entity.id
_entity.type
_entity.pdbx_description
1 polymer ?
#
loop_
_entity_poly.entity_id
_entity_poly.type
_entity_poly.pdbx_seq_one_letter_code
_entity_poly.pdbx_strand_id
1 'polypeptide(L)'
;MANAQPQAHFSEGSDEASLSSTLDTLLSKGRWALVNEGEAVERSFKFKNFAKTWVYNTTYIRWTTHSPKGLSVKDLKLAMICDALAKDFGEVEAPAAETPDEGASCGIRGLADKAAGTAGDCCVPKPKN
;
A
#
# COMPACT_ATOMS: atom_id res chain seq x y z
N MET A 1 0.19 5.89 -26.18
CA MET A 1 -1.00 5.33 -25.51
C MET A 1 -1.01 5.91 -24.10
N ALA A 2 -1.98 6.76 -23.77
CA ALA A 2 -2.02 7.41 -22.45
C ALA A 2 -2.27 6.33 -21.39
N ASN A 3 -1.30 6.11 -20.51
CA ASN A 3 -1.47 5.23 -19.37
C ASN A 3 -2.46 5.92 -18.43
N ALA A 4 -3.74 5.55 -18.49
CA ALA A 4 -4.75 6.05 -17.58
C ALA A 4 -4.28 5.75 -16.16
N GLN A 5 -4.16 6.78 -15.32
CA GLN A 5 -3.94 6.56 -13.89
C GLN A 5 -5.08 5.68 -13.38
N PRO A 6 -4.80 4.62 -12.60
CA PRO A 6 -5.86 3.80 -12.04
C PRO A 6 -6.83 4.68 -11.24
N GLN A 7 -8.12 4.47 -11.44
CA GLN A 7 -9.17 5.18 -10.70
C GLN A 7 -9.38 4.49 -9.35
N ALA A 8 -9.56 5.25 -8.27
CA ALA A 8 -9.78 4.68 -6.95
C ALA A 8 -11.14 3.95 -6.87
N HIS A 9 -11.13 2.75 -6.28
CA HIS A 9 -12.32 1.96 -5.99
C HIS A 9 -12.47 1.82 -4.48
N PHE A 10 -13.53 2.38 -3.92
CA PHE A 10 -13.76 2.41 -2.48
C PHE A 10 -14.65 1.25 -2.01
N SER A 11 -14.42 0.82 -0.78
CA SER A 11 -15.22 -0.19 -0.08
C SER A 11 -16.64 0.36 0.19
N GLU A 12 -17.66 -0.49 0.07
CA GLU A 12 -19.05 -0.13 0.32
C GLU A 12 -19.25 0.56 1.69
N GLY A 13 -20.05 1.63 1.69
CA GLY A 13 -20.32 2.43 2.90
C GLY A 13 -19.23 3.47 3.24
N SER A 14 -18.22 3.61 2.38
CA SER A 14 -17.19 4.63 2.53
C SER A 14 -17.64 6.00 2.03
N ASP A 15 -17.14 7.07 2.66
CA ASP A 15 -17.31 8.45 2.16
C ASP A 15 -16.29 8.74 1.05
N GLU A 16 -16.70 8.54 -0.20
CA GLU A 16 -15.80 8.63 -1.35
C GLU A 16 -15.19 10.03 -1.54
N ALA A 17 -15.94 11.10 -1.23
CA ALA A 17 -15.48 12.47 -1.40
C ALA A 17 -14.32 12.81 -0.45
N SER A 18 -14.48 12.51 0.84
CA SER A 18 -13.42 12.71 1.85
C SER A 18 -12.23 11.80 1.58
N LEU A 19 -12.47 10.56 1.13
CA LEU A 19 -11.40 9.62 0.82
C LEU A 19 -10.58 10.03 -0.39
N SER A 20 -11.23 10.56 -1.43
CA SER A 20 -10.54 11.02 -2.64
C SER A 20 -9.56 12.14 -2.33
N SER A 21 -9.96 13.14 -1.53
CA SER A 21 -9.06 14.22 -1.11
C SER A 21 -7.88 13.71 -0.26
N THR A 22 -8.13 12.75 0.62
CA THR A 22 -7.07 12.12 1.44
C THR A 22 -6.11 11.30 0.57
N LEU A 23 -6.64 10.56 -0.40
CA LEU A 23 -5.88 9.78 -1.34
C LEU A 23 -5.01 10.68 -2.24
N ASP A 24 -5.56 11.76 -2.77
CA ASP A 24 -4.80 12.75 -3.55
C ASP A 24 -3.63 13.33 -2.75
N THR A 25 -3.82 13.56 -1.46
CA THR A 25 -2.75 14.02 -0.55
C THR A 25 -1.65 12.98 -0.37
N LEU A 26 -1.99 11.69 -0.38
CA LEU A 26 -1.01 10.59 -0.32
C LEU A 26 -0.27 10.40 -1.64
N LEU A 27 -0.99 10.45 -2.77
CA LEU A 27 -0.45 10.24 -4.11
C LEU A 27 0.40 11.43 -4.58
N SER A 28 0.00 12.67 -4.28
CA SER A 28 0.75 13.88 -4.66
C SER A 28 2.15 13.97 -4.04
N LYS A 29 2.37 13.31 -2.91
CA LYS A 29 3.71 13.18 -2.30
C LYS A 29 4.62 12.23 -3.09
N GLY A 30 4.07 11.45 -4.04
CA GLY A 30 4.82 10.57 -4.94
C GLY A 30 5.34 9.28 -4.33
N ARG A 31 4.95 8.97 -3.08
CA ARG A 31 5.50 7.82 -2.32
C ARG A 31 4.56 6.62 -2.25
N TRP A 32 3.26 6.87 -2.36
CA TRP A 32 2.23 5.83 -2.43
C TRP A 32 1.77 5.67 -3.87
N ALA A 33 1.48 4.43 -4.27
CA ALA A 33 0.91 4.11 -5.56
C ALA A 33 -0.43 3.40 -5.38
N LEU A 34 -1.39 3.76 -6.23
CA LEU A 34 -2.65 3.06 -6.34
C LEU A 34 -2.47 1.80 -7.21
N VAL A 35 -2.93 0.66 -6.72
CA VAL A 35 -2.74 -0.65 -7.34
C VAL A 35 -4.01 -1.50 -7.25
N ASN A 36 -3.98 -2.70 -7.84
CA ASN A 36 -5.09 -3.66 -7.85
C ASN A 36 -6.38 -3.00 -8.34
N GLU A 37 -6.32 -2.37 -9.52
CA GLU A 37 -7.45 -1.69 -10.15
C GLU A 37 -8.10 -0.59 -9.28
N GLY A 38 -7.34 0.01 -8.37
CA GLY A 38 -7.84 1.09 -7.52
C GLY A 38 -8.27 0.69 -6.12
N GLU A 39 -8.20 -0.60 -5.80
CA GLU A 39 -8.71 -1.14 -4.53
C GLU A 39 -7.66 -1.12 -3.40
N ALA A 40 -6.42 -0.75 -3.71
CA ALA A 40 -5.32 -0.80 -2.76
C ALA A 40 -4.31 0.31 -2.97
N VAL A 41 -3.61 0.68 -1.89
CA VAL A 41 -2.44 1.57 -1.94
C VAL A 41 -1.21 0.81 -1.45
N GLU A 42 -0.08 0.99 -2.14
CA GLU A 42 1.19 0.36 -1.79
C GLU A 42 2.35 1.34 -1.71
N ARG A 43 3.34 1.00 -0.88
CA ARG A 43 4.60 1.74 -0.73
C ARG A 43 5.72 0.84 -0.20
N SER A 44 6.93 1.12 -0.65
CA SER A 44 8.17 0.60 -0.03
C SER A 44 8.80 1.65 0.88
N PHE A 45 9.28 1.21 2.04
CA PHE A 45 10.01 1.99 3.02
C PHE A 45 11.43 1.43 3.16
N LYS A 46 12.45 2.30 3.07
CA LYS A 46 13.85 1.90 3.17
C LYS A 46 14.53 2.62 4.33
N PHE A 47 15.30 1.89 5.13
CA PHE A 47 16.04 2.41 6.26
C PHE A 47 17.54 2.13 6.08
N LYS A 48 18.37 2.87 6.81
CA LYS A 48 19.84 2.72 6.69
C LYS A 48 20.35 1.39 7.26
N ASN A 49 19.80 0.96 8.41
CA ASN A 49 20.31 -0.17 9.19
C ASN A 49 19.19 -1.15 9.60
N PHE A 50 19.54 -2.42 9.83
CA PHE A 50 18.62 -3.48 10.30
C PHE A 50 17.99 -3.20 11.67
N ALA A 51 18.61 -2.35 12.51
CA ALA A 51 18.16 -2.11 13.88
C ALA A 51 16.72 -1.58 14.00
N LYS A 52 16.11 -1.11 12.91
CA LYS A 52 14.76 -0.53 12.88
C LYS A 52 13.72 -1.38 12.14
N THR A 53 14.13 -2.48 11.51
CA THR A 53 13.26 -3.30 10.66
C THR A 53 13.48 -4.78 10.94
N TRP A 54 12.40 -5.53 11.16
CA TRP A 54 12.45 -6.99 11.33
C TRP A 54 12.78 -7.73 10.01
N VAL A 55 12.87 -6.99 8.90
CA VAL A 55 13.13 -7.47 7.54
C VAL A 55 14.24 -6.62 6.91
N TYR A 56 15.49 -7.05 7.10
CA TYR A 56 16.71 -6.36 6.65
C TYR A 56 16.63 -4.82 6.72
N ASN A 57 16.47 -4.11 5.61
CA ASN A 57 16.41 -2.65 5.61
C ASN A 57 15.24 -2.09 4.80
N THR A 58 14.39 -2.95 4.23
CA THR A 58 13.32 -2.53 3.32
C THR A 58 12.05 -3.27 3.67
N THR A 59 10.98 -2.52 3.89
CA THR A 59 9.64 -3.05 4.17
C THR A 59 8.68 -2.56 3.11
N TYR A 60 7.89 -3.46 2.55
CA TYR A 60 6.87 -3.13 1.58
C TYR A 60 5.49 -3.40 2.19
N ILE A 61 4.60 -2.44 2.00
CA ILE A 61 3.27 -2.43 2.61
C ILE A 61 2.25 -2.17 1.52
N ARG A 62 1.17 -2.97 1.54
CA ARG A 62 -0.04 -2.74 0.77
C ARG A 62 -1.23 -2.75 1.72
N TRP A 63 -2.05 -1.70 1.66
CA TRP A 63 -3.29 -1.57 2.42
C TRP A 63 -4.50 -1.72 1.48
N THR A 64 -5.46 -2.53 1.91
CA THR A 64 -6.75 -2.73 1.23
C THR A 64 -7.76 -3.27 2.23
N THR A 65 -9.03 -2.94 2.05
CA THR A 65 -10.13 -3.54 2.80
C THR A 65 -10.68 -4.74 2.03
N HIS A 66 -10.61 -5.91 2.66
CA HIS A 66 -11.02 -7.17 2.03
C HIS A 66 -12.55 -7.32 1.93
N SER A 67 -13.32 -6.84 2.92
CA SER A 67 -14.79 -6.97 2.95
C SER A 67 -15.47 -5.79 3.67
N PRO A 68 -16.37 -5.05 3.00
CA PRO A 68 -16.58 -5.06 1.55
C PRO A 68 -15.30 -4.68 0.79
N LYS A 69 -15.09 -5.25 -0.39
CA LYS A 69 -13.84 -5.10 -1.15
C LYS A 69 -13.61 -3.64 -1.56
N GLY A 70 -12.39 -3.12 -1.41
CA GLY A 70 -12.00 -1.79 -1.89
C GLY A 70 -11.18 -0.99 -0.87
N LEU A 71 -10.89 0.28 -1.16
CA LEU A 71 -10.23 1.19 -0.22
C LEU A 71 -11.22 1.73 0.82
N SER A 72 -10.79 1.82 2.08
CA SER A 72 -11.54 2.49 3.13
C SER A 72 -10.70 3.53 3.86
N VAL A 73 -11.35 4.28 4.76
CA VAL A 73 -10.70 5.25 5.66
C VAL A 73 -9.55 4.62 6.45
N LYS A 74 -9.68 3.33 6.82
CA LYS A 74 -8.65 2.63 7.59
C LYS A 74 -7.36 2.50 6.79
N ASP A 75 -7.45 2.19 5.51
CA ASP A 75 -6.29 2.00 4.63
C ASP A 75 -5.49 3.31 4.49
N LEU A 76 -6.18 4.42 4.23
CA LEU A 76 -5.53 5.73 4.09
C LEU A 76 -4.95 6.21 5.43
N LYS A 77 -5.66 5.98 6.54
CA LYS A 77 -5.17 6.34 7.87
C LYS A 77 -3.90 5.55 8.24
N LEU A 78 -3.88 4.25 7.96
CA LEU A 78 -2.70 3.41 8.19
C LEU A 78 -1.53 3.84 7.31
N ALA A 79 -1.78 4.16 6.04
CA ALA A 79 -0.78 4.71 5.14
C ALA A 79 -0.14 6.00 5.70
N MET A 80 -0.96 6.93 6.20
CA MET A 80 -0.47 8.17 6.83
C MET A 80 0.33 7.92 8.11
N ILE A 81 -0.09 6.97 8.94
CA ILE A 81 0.65 6.58 10.15
C ILE A 81 2.00 5.98 9.77
N CYS A 82 2.05 5.12 8.75
CA CYS A 82 3.31 4.59 8.23
C CYS A 82 4.25 5.71 7.76
N ASP A 83 3.75 6.74 7.07
CA ASP A 83 4.53 7.92 6.70
C ASP A 83 5.13 8.64 7.91
N ALA A 84 4.33 8.87 8.97
CA ALA A 84 4.80 9.54 10.18
C ALA A 84 5.86 8.72 10.91
N LEU A 85 5.61 7.43 11.12
CA LEU A 85 6.54 6.52 11.77
C LEU A 85 7.84 6.40 10.96
N ALA A 86 7.76 6.20 9.64
CA ALA A 86 8.94 6.09 8.79
C ALA A 86 9.83 7.33 8.88
N LYS A 87 9.23 8.52 8.92
CA LYS A 87 9.95 9.78 9.16
C LYS A 87 10.65 9.77 10.53
N ASP A 88 9.94 9.42 11.61
CA ASP A 88 10.48 9.41 12.97
C ASP A 88 11.61 8.38 13.14
N PHE A 89 11.56 7.28 12.39
CA PHE A 89 12.58 6.23 12.39
C PHE A 89 13.72 6.46 11.38
N GLY A 90 13.75 7.60 10.70
CA GLY A 90 14.83 7.98 9.79
C GLY A 90 14.86 7.15 8.51
N GLU A 91 13.69 6.95 7.90
CA GLU A 91 13.58 6.44 6.54
C GLU A 91 14.52 7.23 5.61
N VAL A 92 15.29 6.50 4.80
CA VAL A 92 16.10 7.09 3.75
C VAL A 92 15.24 7.23 2.51
N GLU A 93 15.06 8.46 2.04
CA GLU A 93 14.46 8.69 0.72
C GLU A 93 15.40 8.07 -0.31
N ALA A 94 14.97 6.97 -0.94
CA ALA A 94 15.70 6.42 -2.06
C ALA A 94 15.65 7.46 -3.19
N PRO A 95 16.79 7.85 -3.79
CA PRO A 95 16.77 8.76 -4.93
C PRO A 95 15.91 8.13 -6.02
N ALA A 96 14.96 8.92 -6.53
CA ALA A 96 14.19 8.56 -7.71
C ALA A 96 15.19 8.40 -8.87
N ALA A 97 15.46 7.15 -9.26
CA ALA A 97 16.34 6.79 -10.38
C ALA A 97 17.87 6.85 -10.15
N GLU A 98 18.37 6.17 -9.11
CA GLU A 98 19.67 5.50 -9.26
C GLU A 98 19.40 4.05 -9.68
N THR A 99 20.01 3.68 -10.81
CA THR A 99 19.95 2.42 -11.58
C THR A 99 19.19 1.25 -10.92
N PRO A 100 18.27 0.58 -11.65
CA PRO A 100 17.65 -0.63 -11.16
C PRO A 100 18.75 -1.64 -10.87
N ASP A 101 19.03 -1.88 -9.59
CA ASP A 101 19.50 -3.20 -9.17
C ASP A 101 18.37 -4.15 -9.55
N GLU A 102 18.50 -4.72 -10.74
CA GLU A 102 17.61 -5.70 -11.37
C GLU A 102 17.49 -6.92 -10.46
N GLY A 103 16.61 -6.83 -9.47
CA GLY A 103 16.33 -7.97 -8.62
C GLY A 103 15.34 -7.71 -7.49
N ALA A 104 15.44 -6.58 -6.79
CA ALA A 104 14.73 -6.42 -5.52
C ALA A 104 13.35 -5.72 -5.63
N SER A 105 13.21 -4.69 -6.48
CA SER A 105 12.00 -3.85 -6.48
C SER A 105 10.81 -4.50 -7.23
N CYS A 106 11.04 -5.10 -8.40
CA CYS A 106 9.97 -5.75 -9.16
C CYS A 106 9.46 -7.05 -8.52
N GLY A 107 10.33 -7.80 -7.81
CA GLY A 107 9.93 -9.06 -7.15
C GLY A 107 8.98 -8.87 -5.96
N ILE A 108 9.02 -7.69 -5.33
CA ILE A 108 8.23 -7.40 -4.13
C ILE A 108 6.77 -7.06 -4.46
N ARG A 109 6.51 -6.32 -5.55
CA ARG A 109 5.13 -5.88 -5.87
C ARG A 109 4.18 -7.06 -6.10
N GLY A 110 4.65 -8.10 -6.79
CA GLY A 110 3.85 -9.34 -6.99
C GLY A 110 3.71 -10.22 -5.74
N LEU A 111 4.49 -9.97 -4.68
CA LEU A 111 4.43 -10.76 -3.46
C LEU A 111 3.10 -10.54 -2.71
N ALA A 112 2.62 -9.30 -2.66
CA ALA A 112 1.34 -9.00 -2.03
C ALA A 112 0.15 -9.55 -2.82
N ASP A 113 0.21 -9.59 -4.16
CA ASP A 113 -0.82 -10.23 -4.98
C ASP A 113 -0.89 -11.74 -4.71
N LYS A 114 0.26 -12.39 -4.62
CA LYS A 114 0.35 -13.81 -4.24
C LYS A 114 -0.19 -14.06 -2.84
N ALA A 115 0.20 -13.22 -1.86
CA ALA A 115 -0.26 -13.35 -0.48
C ALA A 115 -1.79 -13.21 -0.38
N ALA A 116 -2.37 -12.21 -1.06
CA ALA A 116 -3.81 -12.00 -1.12
C ALA A 116 -4.53 -13.19 -1.78
N GLY A 117 -4.00 -13.73 -2.87
CA GLY A 117 -4.58 -14.91 -3.53
C GLY A 117 -4.55 -16.19 -2.68
N THR A 118 -3.53 -16.36 -1.82
CA THR A 118 -3.43 -17.52 -0.93
C THR A 118 -4.25 -17.42 0.36
N ALA A 119 -4.71 -16.22 0.73
CA ALA A 119 -5.36 -15.97 2.02
C ALA A 119 -6.76 -16.63 2.16
N GLY A 120 -7.37 -17.10 1.07
CA GLY A 120 -8.70 -17.72 1.09
C GLY A 120 -9.79 -16.77 1.62
N ASP A 121 -10.96 -17.31 1.98
CA ASP A 121 -12.07 -16.54 2.57
C ASP A 121 -11.78 -16.14 4.03
N CYS A 122 -10.90 -15.15 4.23
CA CYS A 122 -10.54 -14.64 5.57
C CYS A 122 -11.70 -13.98 6.33
N CYS A 123 -12.81 -13.62 5.66
CA CYS A 123 -13.88 -12.80 6.24
C CYS A 123 -15.31 -13.33 6.01
N VAL A 124 -15.49 -14.57 5.57
CA VAL A 124 -16.83 -15.16 5.45
C VAL A 124 -17.30 -15.63 6.84
N PRO A 125 -18.47 -15.20 7.34
CA PRO A 125 -19.04 -15.75 8.55
C PRO A 125 -19.19 -17.27 8.40
N LYS A 126 -18.65 -18.05 9.34
CA LYS A 126 -18.86 -19.50 9.33
C LYS A 126 -20.36 -19.81 9.35
N PRO A 127 -20.86 -20.72 8.50
CA PRO A 127 -22.25 -21.13 8.56
C PRO A 127 -22.55 -21.66 9.96
N LYS A 128 -23.66 -21.20 10.54
CA LYS A 128 -24.16 -21.74 11.81
C LYS A 128 -24.80 -23.09 11.51
N ASN A 129 -24.19 -24.16 12.01
CA ASN A 129 -24.82 -25.48 12.07
C ASN A 129 -25.94 -25.48 13.11
#